data_AF-A0A2V7TKB3-F1
#
_entry.id   AF-A0A2V7TKB3-F1
#
_cell.length_a   1.000
_cell.length_b   1.000
_cell.length_c   1.000
_cell.angle_alpha   90.00
_cell.angle_beta   90.00
_cell.angle_gamma   90.00
#
_symmetry.space_group_name_H-M   'P 1'
#
loop_
_entity.id
_entity.type
_entity.pdbx_description
1 polymer ?
#
loop_
_entity_poly.entity_id
_entity_poly.type
_entity_poly.pdbx_seq_one_letter_code
_entity_poly.pdbx_strand_id
1 'polypeptide(L)'
;MFLTTACPSGDGASPQVAPAISVQPQSQSVTAPATATFNVTATGTAPLSYQWNKNGSAISGTPSATYTTPATTSADNGAQYTATVTNIAGSVTSNPATLIVSAESTIVALDYSRELFGTAPTLRPTVQSVDVSTHTVVIQGEDSRAPSIPFTFSLGDGSVTNGFFPQSHLYTDASRNYVVRVTAHYSLNETDSADVVVRFVPPQITATSFPAAVTVTIPAAVPALGSRQAGYTPPSNLQPFDDSFFGPSLPRSTAEYVLSQAANVEADILENDIEQVNGDWRQVVLRDPAASGAYSIWYSTPIAVGAAASFFQGTPGYSSLFHEMGHNLSLNAPASFRYGGRIDGNANAIFSEAVAQMFQHSVAYELVNNASKYGLPSDLTLEMANSARVSAQVVRGLYDTYIGQGKPFATWNDPSTTVDETEGTFMTVARQFMIHAEQAKAYIGPLTRTMRLLRTFNPTLAAKYAPGTNSAAADVFRSTLMVAALSYGFKQDLRAEFRALNFGIDDATFTTLYNSIP
;
A
#
# COMPACT_ATOMS: atom_id res chain seq x y z
N MET A 1 97.70 5.65 40.88
CA MET A 1 96.58 6.37 41.50
C MET A 1 95.37 6.19 40.59
N PHE A 2 94.21 5.78 41.11
CA PHE A 2 93.00 5.57 40.31
C PHE A 2 92.16 6.86 40.22
N LEU A 3 91.40 6.99 39.12
CA LEU A 3 90.14 7.75 38.89
C LEU A 3 90.00 7.92 37.35
N THR A 4 89.51 6.93 36.60
CA THR A 4 88.09 6.64 36.29
C THR A 4 87.31 7.78 35.62
N THR A 5 87.05 7.63 34.31
CA THR A 5 85.92 8.23 33.59
C THR A 5 85.28 7.16 32.72
N ALA A 6 84.04 6.78 33.02
CA ALA A 6 83.28 5.80 32.23
C ALA A 6 82.51 6.48 31.10
N CYS A 7 82.27 5.76 30.00
CA CYS A 7 81.41 6.22 28.91
C CYS A 7 79.94 5.88 29.21
N PRO A 8 78.99 6.83 29.06
CA PRO A 8 77.57 6.55 29.23
C PRO A 8 76.95 6.02 27.93
N SER A 9 77.00 4.69 27.74
CA SER A 9 76.15 4.00 26.76
C SER A 9 74.85 3.55 27.43
N GLY A 10 73.74 4.23 27.13
CA GLY A 10 72.46 4.04 27.80
C GLY A 10 71.29 4.64 27.03
N ASP A 11 71.04 4.13 25.82
CA ASP A 11 69.86 4.49 25.04
C ASP A 11 68.58 4.05 25.77
N GLY A 12 67.88 5.02 26.36
CA GLY A 12 66.61 4.84 27.05
C GLY A 12 65.44 4.58 26.09
N ALA A 13 65.51 3.50 25.33
CA ALA A 13 64.43 3.09 24.44
C ALA A 13 63.16 2.79 25.27
N SER A 14 62.12 3.61 25.09
CA SER A 14 60.83 3.40 25.75
C SER A 14 60.27 2.02 25.37
N PRO A 15 59.70 1.26 26.33
CA PRO A 15 59.20 -0.08 26.05
C PRO A 15 58.08 -0.03 25.01
N GLN A 16 58.26 -0.75 23.91
CA GLN A 16 57.30 -0.79 22.82
C GLN A 16 56.11 -1.68 23.22
N VAL A 17 54.92 -1.10 23.24
CA VAL A 17 53.68 -1.78 23.63
C VAL A 17 52.99 -2.29 22.35
N ALA A 18 52.82 -3.61 22.25
CA ALA A 18 52.09 -4.24 21.16
C ALA A 18 50.61 -3.78 21.11
N PRO A 19 49.94 -3.84 19.95
CA PRO A 19 48.60 -3.26 19.84
C PRO A 19 47.55 -4.06 20.62
N ALA A 20 46.62 -3.36 21.26
CA ALA A 20 45.48 -3.94 21.96
C ALA A 20 44.18 -3.24 21.54
N ILE A 21 43.18 -4.02 21.11
CA ILE A 21 41.87 -3.49 20.70
C ILE A 21 41.00 -3.28 21.94
N SER A 22 40.64 -2.03 22.22
CA SER A 22 39.75 -1.63 23.32
C SER A 22 38.28 -1.53 22.91
N VAL A 23 37.99 -1.34 21.62
CA VAL A 23 36.64 -1.38 21.06
C VAL A 23 36.65 -2.28 19.82
N GLN A 24 35.91 -3.39 19.91
CA GLN A 24 35.69 -4.36 18.83
C GLN A 24 34.66 -3.80 17.83
N PRO A 25 34.71 -4.21 16.54
CA PRO A 25 33.73 -3.77 15.56
C PRO A 25 32.37 -4.39 15.88
N GLN A 26 31.30 -3.61 15.69
CA GLN A 26 29.92 -4.09 15.80
C GLN A 26 29.46 -4.66 14.47
N SER A 27 28.66 -5.72 14.49
CA SER A 27 27.89 -6.16 13.31
C SER A 27 26.99 -5.03 12.81
N GLN A 28 26.70 -5.02 11.51
CA GLN A 28 25.89 -3.98 10.86
C GLN A 28 24.78 -4.64 10.04
N SER A 29 23.58 -4.06 10.08
CA SER A 29 22.43 -4.49 9.27
C SER A 29 22.03 -3.34 8.35
N VAL A 30 21.99 -3.60 7.04
CA VAL A 30 21.67 -2.60 6.01
C VAL A 30 20.78 -3.19 4.92
N THR A 31 20.06 -2.32 4.22
CA THR A 31 19.33 -2.66 2.99
C THR A 31 20.18 -2.23 1.79
N ALA A 32 20.55 -3.16 0.92
CA ALA A 32 21.20 -2.84 -0.36
C ALA A 32 20.33 -1.85 -1.15
N PRO A 33 20.87 -0.76 -1.74
CA PRO A 33 22.30 -0.49 -1.99
C PRO A 33 23.03 0.35 -0.92
N ALA A 34 22.51 0.50 0.30
CA ALA A 34 23.14 1.32 1.34
C ALA A 34 24.54 0.84 1.75
N THR A 35 25.32 1.73 2.38
CA THR A 35 26.67 1.44 2.89
C THR A 35 26.66 1.14 4.39
N ALA A 36 27.43 0.17 4.84
CA ALA A 36 27.67 -0.11 6.25
C ALA A 36 29.00 0.50 6.70
N THR A 37 29.11 0.91 7.97
CA THR A 37 30.38 1.43 8.54
C THR A 37 30.78 0.65 9.77
N PHE A 38 32.03 0.18 9.78
CA PHE A 38 32.67 -0.55 10.86
C PHE A 38 33.80 0.28 11.44
N ASN A 39 33.96 0.26 12.77
CA ASN A 39 35.01 0.98 13.48
C ASN A 39 35.67 0.09 14.54
N VAL A 40 36.95 0.34 14.80
CA VAL A 40 37.68 -0.22 15.94
C VAL A 40 38.38 0.88 16.71
N THR A 41 38.71 0.61 17.97
CA THR A 41 39.64 1.46 18.75
C THR A 41 40.75 0.59 19.29
N ALA A 42 42.00 1.02 19.10
CA ALA A 42 43.18 0.31 19.55
C ALA A 42 44.17 1.23 20.23
N THR A 43 44.92 0.68 21.19
CA THR A 43 46.03 1.32 21.90
C THR A 43 47.33 0.57 21.63
N GLY A 44 48.47 1.21 21.87
CA GLY A 44 49.80 0.65 21.63
C GLY A 44 50.81 1.74 21.28
N THR A 45 52.07 1.37 21.08
CA THR A 45 53.10 2.32 20.59
C THR A 45 52.80 2.74 19.15
N ALA A 46 52.83 4.03 18.87
CA ALA A 46 52.61 4.58 17.53
C ALA A 46 53.85 4.39 16.61
N PRO A 47 53.68 4.36 15.27
CA PRO A 47 52.41 4.40 14.54
C PRO A 47 51.65 3.06 14.60
N LEU A 48 50.32 3.15 14.67
CA LEU A 48 49.42 2.01 14.46
C LEU A 48 49.02 1.98 12.97
N SER A 49 49.26 0.84 12.32
CA SER A 49 48.76 0.54 10.98
C SER A 49 47.48 -0.30 11.08
N TYR A 50 46.52 -0.06 10.19
CA TYR A 50 45.25 -0.79 10.11
C TYR A 50 45.13 -1.49 8.76
N GLN A 51 44.60 -2.70 8.77
CA GLN A 51 44.24 -3.47 7.57
C GLN A 51 42.91 -4.16 7.83
N TRP A 52 41.87 -3.79 7.07
CA TRP A 52 40.57 -4.46 7.13
C TRP A 52 40.54 -5.68 6.21
N ASN A 53 39.83 -6.73 6.61
CA ASN A 53 39.64 -7.95 5.84
C ASN A 53 38.14 -8.26 5.71
N LYS A 54 37.71 -8.77 4.56
CA LYS A 54 36.38 -9.33 4.32
C LYS A 54 36.52 -10.82 4.07
N ASN A 55 35.85 -11.66 4.87
CA ASN A 55 35.93 -13.13 4.79
C ASN A 55 37.38 -13.66 4.76
N GLY A 56 38.28 -13.03 5.52
CA GLY A 56 39.71 -13.37 5.58
C GLY A 56 40.59 -12.80 4.46
N SER A 57 40.01 -12.16 3.44
CA SER A 57 40.75 -11.50 2.35
C SER A 57 40.95 -10.01 2.62
N ALA A 58 42.17 -9.51 2.45
CA ALA A 58 42.53 -8.11 2.73
C ALA A 58 41.83 -7.12 1.78
N ILE A 59 41.28 -6.04 2.34
CA ILE A 59 40.63 -4.94 1.61
C ILE A 59 41.69 -3.86 1.35
N SER A 60 42.02 -3.64 0.09
CA SER A 60 43.05 -2.67 -0.30
C SER A 60 42.70 -1.23 0.09
N GLY A 61 43.71 -0.44 0.47
CA GLY A 61 43.55 0.99 0.73
C GLY A 61 42.82 1.35 2.04
N THR A 62 42.88 0.51 3.08
CA THR A 62 42.13 0.70 4.35
C THR A 62 43.00 1.04 5.58
N PRO A 63 43.92 2.04 5.55
CA PRO A 63 44.85 2.36 6.64
C PRO A 63 44.20 3.09 7.85
N SER A 64 42.90 2.88 8.08
CA SER A 64 42.08 3.63 9.03
C SER A 64 41.42 2.71 10.06
N ALA A 65 41.23 3.24 11.27
CA ALA A 65 40.44 2.60 12.32
C ALA A 65 38.94 2.49 11.97
N THR A 66 38.48 3.16 10.91
CA THR A 66 37.12 3.09 10.38
C THR A 66 37.14 2.63 8.92
N TYR A 67 36.25 1.71 8.57
CA TYR A 67 36.01 1.24 7.20
C TYR A 67 34.52 1.34 6.87
N THR A 68 34.20 1.99 5.74
CA THR A 68 32.85 2.04 5.17
C THR A 68 32.82 1.19 3.91
N THR A 69 31.80 0.35 3.75
CA THR A 69 31.64 -0.49 2.56
C THR A 69 31.34 0.37 1.32
N PRO A 70 31.61 -0.15 0.10
CA PRO A 70 30.87 0.25 -1.08
C PRO A 70 29.35 0.06 -0.89
N ALA A 71 28.55 0.55 -1.85
CA ALA A 71 27.13 0.23 -1.93
C ALA A 71 26.93 -1.29 -1.88
N THR A 72 26.15 -1.78 -0.92
CA THR A 72 26.04 -3.22 -0.65
C THR A 72 25.12 -3.94 -1.63
N THR A 73 25.33 -5.24 -1.77
CA THR A 73 24.53 -6.15 -2.59
C THR A 73 24.08 -7.36 -1.75
N SER A 74 23.07 -8.10 -2.20
CA SER A 74 22.65 -9.33 -1.51
C SER A 74 23.76 -10.39 -1.41
N ALA A 75 24.78 -10.35 -2.29
CA ALA A 75 25.97 -11.19 -2.23
C ALA A 75 26.98 -10.80 -1.12
N ASP A 76 26.76 -9.66 -0.45
CA ASP A 76 27.54 -9.22 0.71
C ASP A 76 26.93 -9.69 2.05
N ASN A 77 25.73 -10.30 2.02
CA ASN A 77 25.06 -10.81 3.21
C ASN A 77 25.87 -11.94 3.91
N GLY A 78 25.98 -11.87 5.23
CA GLY A 78 26.78 -12.80 6.03
C GLY A 78 28.29 -12.59 5.95
N ALA A 79 28.78 -11.56 5.23
CA ALA A 79 30.21 -11.29 5.14
C ALA A 79 30.77 -10.83 6.50
N GLN A 80 31.88 -11.43 6.92
CA GLN A 80 32.56 -11.10 8.17
C GLN A 80 33.70 -10.12 7.92
N TYR A 81 33.72 -9.04 8.69
CA TYR A 81 34.74 -8.00 8.66
C TYR A 81 35.61 -8.06 9.91
N THR A 82 36.93 -8.09 9.73
CA THR A 82 37.91 -7.97 10.82
C THR A 82 38.93 -6.88 10.53
N ALA A 83 39.41 -6.20 11.56
CA ALA A 83 40.52 -5.27 11.48
C ALA A 83 41.76 -5.89 12.12
N THR A 84 42.87 -5.97 11.38
CA THR A 84 44.20 -6.25 11.93
C THR A 84 44.89 -4.92 12.20
N VAL A 85 45.37 -4.74 13.43
CA VAL A 85 46.12 -3.55 13.88
C VAL A 85 47.55 -3.97 14.18
N THR A 86 48.52 -3.27 13.58
CA THR A 86 49.95 -3.65 13.62
C THR A 86 50.81 -2.45 14.01
N ASN A 87 51.84 -2.68 14.82
CA ASN A 87 52.94 -1.75 15.06
C ASN A 87 54.28 -2.49 15.11
N ILE A 88 55.34 -1.77 15.48
CA ILE A 88 56.72 -2.26 15.61
C ILE A 88 56.91 -3.38 16.65
N ALA A 89 55.99 -3.56 17.60
CA ALA A 89 56.04 -4.58 18.65
C ALA A 89 55.13 -5.80 18.38
N GLY A 90 54.29 -5.77 17.34
CA GLY A 90 53.45 -6.90 16.96
C GLY A 90 52.13 -6.49 16.30
N SER A 91 51.20 -7.45 16.20
CA SER A 91 49.87 -7.24 15.64
C SER A 91 48.79 -7.97 16.43
N VAL A 92 47.57 -7.47 16.31
CA VAL A 92 46.34 -8.05 16.88
C VAL A 92 45.22 -7.97 15.84
N THR A 93 44.32 -8.95 15.81
CA THR A 93 43.14 -8.94 14.94
C THR A 93 41.87 -8.87 15.78
N SER A 94 40.88 -8.11 15.30
CA SER A 94 39.59 -7.99 15.97
C SER A 94 38.78 -9.28 15.95
N ASN A 95 37.75 -9.33 16.80
CA ASN A 95 36.62 -10.24 16.58
C ASN A 95 35.96 -9.92 15.22
N PRO A 96 35.33 -10.91 14.56
CA PRO A 96 34.56 -10.67 13.34
C PRO A 96 33.26 -9.92 13.65
N ALA A 97 32.98 -8.88 12.88
CA ALA A 97 31.68 -8.24 12.79
C ALA A 97 30.95 -8.73 11.53
N THR A 98 29.70 -9.17 11.65
CA THR A 98 28.91 -9.64 10.50
C THR A 98 28.20 -8.48 9.84
N LEU A 99 28.30 -8.42 8.51
CA LEU A 99 27.42 -7.60 7.68
C LEU A 99 26.17 -8.41 7.32
N ILE A 100 25.01 -7.95 7.76
CA ILE A 100 23.70 -8.44 7.33
C ILE A 100 23.23 -7.51 6.22
N VAL A 101 23.00 -8.05 5.02
CA VAL A 101 22.47 -7.28 3.89
C VAL A 101 21.12 -7.83 3.49
N SER A 102 20.09 -7.03 3.77
CA SER A 102 18.76 -7.23 3.22
C SER A 102 18.75 -6.75 1.77
N ALA A 103 18.14 -7.49 0.86
CA ALA A 103 17.79 -6.93 -0.43
C ALA A 103 16.73 -5.83 -0.23
N GLU A 104 16.83 -4.72 -0.96
CA GLU A 104 15.66 -3.86 -1.15
C GLU A 104 14.55 -4.73 -1.76
N SER A 105 13.41 -4.81 -1.06
CA SER A 105 12.23 -5.49 -1.57
C SER A 105 11.62 -4.60 -2.65
N THR A 106 12.15 -4.70 -3.86
CA THR A 106 11.56 -4.13 -5.07
C THR A 106 10.21 -4.80 -5.30
N ILE A 107 9.18 -4.20 -4.71
CA ILE A 107 7.79 -4.59 -4.93
C ILE A 107 7.54 -4.48 -6.42
N VAL A 108 7.00 -5.56 -7.00
CA VAL A 108 6.47 -5.51 -8.35
C VAL A 108 5.33 -4.50 -8.32
N ALA A 109 5.52 -3.40 -9.05
CA ALA A 109 4.54 -2.32 -9.18
C ALA A 109 3.12 -2.89 -9.36
N LEU A 110 2.15 -2.26 -8.71
CA LEU A 110 0.76 -2.63 -8.85
C LEU A 110 0.32 -2.37 -10.29
N ASP A 111 0.17 -3.47 -11.02
CA ASP A 111 -0.30 -3.57 -12.38
C ASP A 111 -1.43 -4.60 -12.36
N TYR A 112 -2.66 -4.14 -12.61
CA TYR A 112 -3.87 -4.95 -12.58
C TYR A 112 -4.05 -5.80 -13.84
N SER A 113 -3.12 -5.79 -14.81
CA SER A 113 -3.26 -6.56 -16.05
C SER A 113 -3.43 -8.06 -15.77
N ARG A 114 -2.78 -8.58 -14.72
CA ARG A 114 -2.95 -9.98 -14.31
C ARG A 114 -4.36 -10.25 -13.82
N GLU A 115 -4.87 -9.41 -12.91
CA GLU A 115 -6.20 -9.54 -12.32
C GLU A 115 -7.31 -9.35 -13.36
N LEU A 116 -7.18 -8.35 -14.26
CA LEU A 116 -8.19 -7.98 -15.26
C LEU A 116 -8.27 -8.93 -16.46
N PHE A 117 -7.13 -9.51 -16.89
CA PHE A 117 -7.03 -10.28 -18.15
C PHE A 117 -6.37 -11.66 -18.00
N GLY A 118 -5.52 -11.87 -17.01
CA GLY A 118 -4.72 -13.09 -16.85
C GLY A 118 -5.53 -14.29 -16.34
N THR A 119 -4.83 -15.40 -16.08
CA THR A 119 -5.39 -16.50 -15.28
C THR A 119 -5.54 -16.06 -13.82
N ALA A 120 -6.62 -16.50 -13.16
CA ALA A 120 -6.80 -16.30 -11.73
C ALA A 120 -5.62 -16.94 -10.97
N PRO A 121 -5.09 -16.30 -9.91
CA PRO A 121 -4.00 -16.88 -9.12
C PRO A 121 -4.47 -18.15 -8.45
N THR A 122 -3.70 -19.22 -8.68
CA THR A 122 -3.96 -20.56 -8.19
C THR A 122 -3.28 -20.78 -6.84
N LEU A 123 -2.14 -20.11 -6.61
CA LEU A 123 -1.41 -20.11 -5.33
C LEU A 123 -1.93 -19.03 -4.38
N ARG A 124 -2.28 -19.40 -3.14
CA ARG A 124 -2.78 -18.51 -2.08
C ARG A 124 -2.06 -18.77 -0.74
N PRO A 125 -0.87 -18.18 -0.54
CA PRO A 125 -0.11 -18.28 0.70
C PRO A 125 -0.65 -17.34 1.78
N THR A 126 -0.48 -17.72 3.05
CA THR A 126 -0.86 -16.94 4.24
C THR A 126 0.16 -17.14 5.37
N VAL A 127 0.28 -16.17 6.27
CA VAL A 127 1.01 -16.36 7.52
C VAL A 127 0.05 -16.97 8.53
N GLN A 128 0.33 -18.20 8.97
CA GLN A 128 -0.48 -18.92 9.96
C GLN A 128 -0.16 -18.47 11.38
N SER A 129 1.11 -18.22 11.68
CA SER A 129 1.55 -17.72 12.98
C SER A 129 2.90 -16.98 12.89
N VAL A 130 3.08 -16.03 13.80
CA VAL A 130 4.36 -15.37 14.11
C VAL A 130 4.54 -15.48 15.63
N ASP A 131 5.47 -16.31 16.07
CA ASP A 131 5.90 -16.36 17.46
C ASP A 131 7.03 -15.34 17.67
N VAL A 132 6.67 -14.18 18.19
CA VAL A 132 7.61 -13.08 18.51
C VAL A 132 8.58 -13.41 19.65
N SER A 133 8.39 -14.52 20.37
CA SER A 133 9.27 -14.95 21.47
C SER A 133 10.34 -15.95 21.05
N THR A 134 10.06 -16.80 20.07
CA THR A 134 11.05 -17.71 19.45
C THR A 134 11.54 -17.23 18.08
N HIS A 135 10.96 -16.15 17.55
CA HIS A 135 11.10 -15.67 16.17
C HIS A 135 10.69 -16.71 15.09
N THR A 136 9.92 -17.73 15.48
CA THR A 136 9.44 -18.77 14.56
C THR A 136 8.19 -18.31 13.83
N VAL A 137 8.13 -18.54 12.53
CA VAL A 137 7.01 -18.14 11.67
C VAL A 137 6.56 -19.33 10.85
N VAL A 138 5.25 -19.57 10.79
CA VAL A 138 4.66 -20.62 9.96
C VAL A 138 3.92 -20.00 8.79
N ILE A 139 4.36 -20.32 7.58
CA ILE A 139 3.70 -19.99 6.31
C ILE A 139 2.83 -21.18 5.91
N GLN A 140 1.52 -20.94 5.82
CA GLN A 140 0.54 -21.88 5.28
C GLN A 140 0.11 -21.40 3.90
N GLY A 141 -0.70 -22.18 3.20
CA GLY A 141 -1.30 -21.76 1.96
C GLY A 141 -2.05 -22.90 1.29
N GLU A 142 -2.73 -22.55 0.20
CA GLU A 142 -3.38 -23.50 -0.69
C GLU A 142 -2.92 -23.23 -2.13
N ASP A 143 -2.98 -24.27 -2.97
CA ASP A 143 -2.79 -24.14 -4.41
C ASP A 143 -3.88 -24.94 -5.13
N SER A 144 -4.72 -24.27 -5.91
CA SER A 144 -5.88 -24.91 -6.56
C SER A 144 -5.53 -25.89 -7.69
N ARG A 145 -4.24 -26.00 -8.06
CA ARG A 145 -3.71 -27.02 -8.98
C ARG A 145 -3.00 -28.17 -8.24
N ALA A 146 -2.81 -28.06 -6.93
CA ALA A 146 -2.18 -29.06 -6.06
C ALA A 146 -0.90 -29.68 -6.64
N PRO A 147 0.16 -28.87 -6.90
CA PRO A 147 1.38 -29.35 -7.53
C PRO A 147 2.05 -30.46 -6.72
N SER A 148 2.55 -31.48 -7.42
CA SER A 148 3.41 -32.53 -6.84
C SER A 148 4.90 -32.13 -6.76
N ILE A 149 5.23 -30.93 -7.24
CA ILE A 149 6.55 -30.30 -7.13
C ILE A 149 6.51 -29.33 -5.94
N PRO A 150 7.50 -29.34 -5.02
CA PRO A 150 7.56 -28.40 -3.90
C PRO A 150 7.53 -26.93 -4.37
N PHE A 151 6.85 -26.07 -3.61
CA PHE A 151 6.95 -24.62 -3.78
C PHE A 151 8.35 -24.15 -3.36
N THR A 152 8.85 -23.10 -4.03
CA THR A 152 10.02 -22.34 -3.56
C THR A 152 9.56 -21.20 -2.68
N PHE A 153 10.17 -21.05 -1.51
CA PHE A 153 9.90 -19.98 -0.55
C PHE A 153 11.14 -19.10 -0.43
N SER A 154 11.08 -17.88 -0.95
CA SER A 154 12.12 -16.85 -0.77
C SER A 154 11.73 -15.96 0.41
N LEU A 155 12.45 -16.07 1.53
CA LEU A 155 11.94 -15.63 2.84
C LEU A 155 12.26 -14.18 3.23
N GLY A 156 12.87 -13.40 2.33
CA GLY A 156 13.16 -11.96 2.55
C GLY A 156 14.29 -11.66 3.55
N ASP A 157 14.82 -12.66 4.24
CA ASP A 157 16.06 -12.61 5.03
C ASP A 157 17.31 -12.96 4.20
N GLY A 158 17.11 -13.37 2.94
CA GLY A 158 18.13 -13.88 2.03
C GLY A 158 18.17 -15.40 1.94
N SER A 159 17.44 -16.12 2.80
CA SER A 159 17.27 -17.56 2.69
C SER A 159 16.20 -17.95 1.67
N VAL A 160 16.37 -19.12 1.07
CA VAL A 160 15.43 -19.73 0.14
C VAL A 160 15.30 -21.21 0.50
N THR A 161 14.07 -21.69 0.69
CA THR A 161 13.75 -23.10 0.96
C THR A 161 12.82 -23.66 -0.12
N ASN A 162 12.73 -24.99 -0.21
CA ASN A 162 11.76 -25.67 -1.08
C ASN A 162 10.97 -26.67 -0.22
N GLY A 163 9.64 -26.66 -0.33
CA GLY A 163 8.78 -27.51 0.51
C GLY A 163 7.30 -27.45 0.13
N PHE A 164 6.45 -28.02 0.98
CA PHE A 164 5.00 -27.90 0.89
C PHE A 164 4.46 -27.19 2.13
N PHE A 165 3.27 -26.60 2.06
CA PHE A 165 2.63 -25.98 3.23
C PHE A 165 2.26 -27.06 4.28
N PRO A 166 2.40 -26.79 5.58
CA PRO A 166 3.04 -25.61 6.17
C PRO A 166 4.58 -25.65 6.04
N GLN A 167 5.19 -24.48 5.87
CA GLN A 167 6.63 -24.29 6.08
C GLN A 167 6.87 -23.46 7.35
N SER A 168 7.85 -23.85 8.15
CA SER A 168 8.28 -23.12 9.34
C SER A 168 9.68 -22.56 9.13
N HIS A 169 9.91 -21.31 9.55
CA HIS A 169 11.22 -20.64 9.48
C HIS A 169 11.54 -19.90 10.77
N LEU A 170 12.83 -19.77 11.06
CA LEU A 170 13.36 -19.04 12.21
C LEU A 170 14.07 -17.77 11.72
N TYR A 171 13.50 -16.60 12.01
CA TYR A 171 14.12 -15.33 11.66
C TYR A 171 15.12 -14.88 12.75
N THR A 172 16.33 -14.54 12.35
CA THR A 172 17.39 -14.10 13.28
C THR A 172 17.23 -12.64 13.74
N ASP A 173 16.48 -11.84 13.00
CA ASP A 173 16.31 -10.39 13.20
C ASP A 173 14.81 -10.01 13.25
N ALA A 174 14.21 -10.15 14.43
CA ALA A 174 12.83 -9.71 14.67
C ALA A 174 12.66 -8.18 14.84
N SER A 175 13.68 -7.36 14.53
CA SER A 175 13.58 -5.89 14.58
C SER A 175 12.91 -5.28 13.35
N ARG A 176 12.65 -6.09 12.33
CA ARG A 176 12.08 -5.67 11.04
C ARG A 176 11.05 -6.67 10.51
N ASN A 177 10.33 -6.24 9.48
CA ASN A 177 9.37 -7.07 8.74
C ASN A 177 10.00 -7.66 7.48
N TYR A 178 9.33 -8.65 6.91
CA TYR A 178 9.82 -9.47 5.80
C TYR A 178 8.73 -9.67 4.75
N VAL A 179 9.12 -9.67 3.47
CA VAL A 179 8.27 -10.11 2.37
C VAL A 179 8.70 -11.53 1.99
N VAL A 180 7.80 -12.49 2.14
CA VAL A 180 8.00 -13.87 1.72
C VAL A 180 7.32 -14.08 0.37
N ARG A 181 8.11 -14.35 -0.68
CA ARG A 181 7.59 -14.79 -1.98
C ARG A 181 7.50 -16.32 -1.99
N VAL A 182 6.30 -16.85 -2.21
CA VAL A 182 6.09 -18.27 -2.49
C VAL A 182 5.87 -18.45 -3.99
N THR A 183 6.55 -19.41 -4.60
CA THR A 183 6.46 -19.73 -6.03
C THR A 183 6.07 -21.20 -6.21
N ALA A 184 4.95 -21.45 -6.87
CA ALA A 184 4.52 -22.76 -7.31
C ALA A 184 5.15 -23.11 -8.67
N HIS A 185 5.49 -24.39 -8.85
CA HIS A 185 6.02 -24.92 -10.10
C HIS A 185 5.08 -26.03 -10.60
N TYR A 186 4.48 -25.84 -11.77
CA TYR A 186 3.59 -26.82 -12.39
C TYR A 186 4.28 -27.57 -13.54
N SER A 187 5.20 -26.90 -14.24
CA SER A 187 6.14 -27.51 -15.18
C SER A 187 7.40 -26.64 -15.30
N LEU A 188 8.39 -27.08 -16.10
CA LEU A 188 9.67 -26.38 -16.30
C LEU A 188 9.53 -24.88 -16.67
N ASN A 189 8.44 -24.54 -17.38
CA ASN A 189 8.18 -23.18 -17.88
C ASN A 189 6.87 -22.58 -17.34
N GLU A 190 6.24 -23.20 -16.33
CA GLU A 190 4.91 -22.79 -15.85
C GLU A 190 4.90 -22.71 -14.32
N THR A 191 4.72 -21.49 -13.82
CA THR A 191 4.76 -21.14 -12.40
C THR A 191 3.62 -20.18 -12.03
N ASP A 192 3.29 -20.13 -10.74
CA ASP A 192 2.59 -19.00 -10.11
C ASP A 192 3.45 -18.48 -8.96
N SER A 193 3.31 -17.20 -8.58
CA SER A 193 3.93 -16.67 -7.37
C SER A 193 3.04 -15.63 -6.69
N ALA A 194 3.11 -15.62 -5.36
CA ALA A 194 2.38 -14.70 -4.51
C ALA A 194 3.21 -14.35 -3.26
N ASP A 195 3.07 -13.10 -2.81
CA ASP A 195 3.89 -12.52 -1.74
C ASP A 195 3.05 -12.29 -0.47
N VAL A 196 3.57 -12.69 0.69
CA VAL A 196 2.97 -12.41 2.01
C VAL A 196 3.90 -11.57 2.88
N VAL A 197 3.33 -10.80 3.79
CA VAL A 197 4.06 -10.02 4.79
C VAL A 197 4.17 -10.80 6.08
N VAL A 198 5.40 -11.05 6.51
CA VAL A 198 5.74 -11.56 7.84
C VAL A 198 6.10 -10.37 8.72
N ARG A 199 5.39 -10.25 9.84
CA ARG A 199 5.28 -9.00 10.61
C ARG A 199 5.67 -9.21 12.08
N PHE A 200 6.87 -8.76 12.44
CA PHE A 200 7.38 -8.73 13.82
C PHE A 200 7.16 -7.37 14.51
N VAL A 201 7.19 -6.28 13.73
CA VAL A 201 7.13 -4.90 14.23
C VAL A 201 6.07 -4.07 13.50
N PRO A 202 5.64 -2.92 14.06
CA PRO A 202 4.88 -1.91 13.33
C PRO A 202 5.52 -1.51 11.99
N PRO A 203 4.75 -1.14 10.95
CA PRO A 203 5.28 -0.52 9.75
C PRO A 203 6.12 0.72 10.07
N GLN A 204 7.36 0.76 9.56
CA GLN A 204 8.27 1.88 9.77
C GLN A 204 8.03 2.99 8.74
N ILE A 205 7.00 3.81 9.00
CA ILE A 205 6.59 4.91 8.12
C ILE A 205 7.56 6.10 8.23
N THR A 206 8.08 6.55 7.10
CA THR A 206 8.88 7.79 6.98
C THR A 206 7.95 8.95 6.67
N ALA A 207 7.25 9.46 7.68
CA ALA A 207 6.11 10.37 7.51
C ALA A 207 6.41 11.61 6.64
N THR A 208 5.64 11.80 5.57
CA THR A 208 5.73 12.97 4.68
C THR A 208 4.67 14.02 5.01
N SER A 209 4.93 15.27 4.63
CA SER A 209 4.02 16.40 4.89
C SER A 209 2.93 16.50 3.81
N PHE A 210 1.68 16.34 4.22
CA PHE A 210 0.47 16.66 3.44
C PHE A 210 -0.26 17.86 4.08
N PRO A 211 -1.23 18.52 3.41
CA PRO A 211 -1.92 19.69 3.94
C PRO A 211 -2.72 19.34 5.20
N ALA A 212 -2.49 20.08 6.29
CA ALA A 212 -3.13 19.80 7.59
C ALA A 212 -4.66 19.93 7.60
N ALA A 213 -5.25 20.55 6.57
CA ALA A 213 -6.70 20.59 6.34
C ALA A 213 -7.28 19.24 5.88
N VAL A 214 -6.45 18.28 5.47
CA VAL A 214 -6.86 16.95 4.97
C VAL A 214 -6.37 15.90 5.95
N THR A 215 -7.28 15.36 6.77
CA THR A 215 -6.94 14.33 7.78
C THR A 215 -8.05 13.30 7.92
N VAL A 216 -7.67 12.03 8.00
CA VAL A 216 -8.54 10.93 8.46
C VAL A 216 -8.07 10.51 9.85
N THR A 217 -8.99 10.49 10.82
CA THR A 217 -8.69 10.10 12.20
C THR A 217 -9.55 8.93 12.64
N ILE A 218 -9.08 8.14 13.61
CA ILE A 218 -9.86 7.08 14.24
C ILE A 218 -10.04 7.48 15.70
N PRO A 219 -11.04 8.31 16.03
CA PRO A 219 -11.08 9.01 17.30
C PRO A 219 -11.43 8.08 18.47
N ALA A 220 -10.83 8.34 19.64
CA ALA A 220 -11.07 7.59 20.88
C ALA A 220 -12.47 7.81 21.49
N ALA A 221 -13.24 8.75 20.95
CA ALA A 221 -14.65 8.98 21.28
C ALA A 221 -15.39 9.42 20.00
N VAL A 222 -16.68 9.11 19.90
CA VAL A 222 -17.50 9.57 18.76
C VAL A 222 -17.58 11.11 18.78
N PRO A 223 -17.17 11.82 17.71
CA PRO A 223 -17.30 13.27 17.65
C PRO A 223 -18.78 13.69 17.53
N ALA A 224 -19.07 14.97 17.74
CA ALA A 224 -20.40 15.50 17.47
C ALA A 224 -20.69 15.49 15.97
N LEU A 225 -21.36 14.43 15.48
CA LEU A 225 -21.75 14.30 14.07
C LEU A 225 -22.96 15.19 13.76
N GLY A 226 -22.72 16.31 13.09
CA GLY A 226 -23.78 17.09 12.44
C GLY A 226 -24.24 16.44 11.14
N SER A 227 -25.36 16.91 10.58
CA SER A 227 -25.89 16.46 9.29
C SER A 227 -26.02 17.61 8.30
N ARG A 228 -25.47 17.43 7.09
CA ARG A 228 -25.54 18.34 5.95
C ARG A 228 -26.85 18.21 5.17
N GLN A 229 -27.52 17.05 5.23
CA GLN A 229 -28.75 16.78 4.49
C GLN A 229 -29.97 16.90 5.41
N ALA A 230 -30.92 17.79 5.04
CA ALA A 230 -32.14 18.01 5.81
C ALA A 230 -32.98 16.71 5.94
N GLY A 231 -33.14 16.24 7.19
CA GLY A 231 -33.86 15.01 7.51
C GLY A 231 -33.03 13.72 7.41
N TYR A 232 -31.71 13.81 7.24
CA TYR A 232 -30.78 12.71 7.50
C TYR A 232 -30.23 12.81 8.93
N THR A 233 -30.11 11.68 9.62
CA THR A 233 -29.54 11.57 10.97
C THR A 233 -28.49 10.47 10.94
N PRO A 234 -27.23 10.74 11.32
CA PRO A 234 -26.20 9.70 11.43
C PRO A 234 -26.60 8.59 12.41
N PRO A 235 -26.18 7.33 12.20
CA PRO A 235 -26.53 6.22 13.07
C PRO A 235 -26.05 6.41 14.52
N SER A 236 -26.96 6.23 15.48
CA SER A 236 -26.72 6.50 16.91
C SER A 236 -26.01 5.37 17.66
N ASN A 237 -25.80 4.23 17.01
CA ASN A 237 -25.12 3.04 17.51
C ASN A 237 -23.60 3.06 17.28
N LEU A 238 -23.07 4.02 16.51
CA LEU A 238 -21.64 4.15 16.23
C LEU A 238 -20.81 4.24 17.51
N GLN A 239 -19.64 3.61 17.49
CA GLN A 239 -18.69 3.53 18.61
C GLN A 239 -17.31 4.03 18.15
N PRO A 240 -16.42 4.46 19.07
CA PRO A 240 -15.00 4.53 18.75
C PRO A 240 -14.45 3.11 18.50
N PHE A 241 -13.35 3.03 17.75
CA PHE A 241 -12.44 1.90 17.88
C PHE A 241 -11.50 2.20 19.07
N ASP A 242 -11.57 1.43 20.15
CA ASP A 242 -10.59 1.50 21.23
C ASP A 242 -9.27 0.81 20.84
N ASP A 243 -8.25 0.89 21.69
CA ASP A 243 -6.90 0.39 21.36
C ASP A 243 -6.81 -1.15 21.28
N SER A 244 -7.81 -1.92 21.73
CA SER A 244 -7.82 -3.38 21.54
C SER A 244 -8.01 -3.81 20.07
N PHE A 245 -8.43 -2.88 19.22
CA PHE A 245 -8.51 -3.07 17.76
C PHE A 245 -7.17 -2.84 17.04
N PHE A 246 -6.15 -2.30 17.73
CA PHE A 246 -4.87 -1.90 17.12
C PHE A 246 -3.72 -2.68 17.73
N GLY A 247 -3.41 -3.83 17.14
CA GLY A 247 -2.28 -4.67 17.56
C GLY A 247 -0.91 -4.07 17.22
N PRO A 248 0.20 -4.65 17.73
CA PRO A 248 1.56 -4.25 17.33
C PRO A 248 1.83 -4.37 15.82
N SER A 249 1.05 -5.20 15.12
CA SER A 249 1.04 -5.32 13.67
C SER A 249 0.40 -4.12 12.96
N LEU A 250 -0.60 -3.47 13.56
CA LEU A 250 -1.35 -2.37 12.98
C LEU A 250 -1.66 -1.32 14.07
N PRO A 251 -0.74 -0.40 14.35
CA PRO A 251 -1.02 0.76 15.18
C PRO A 251 -2.12 1.63 14.56
N ARG A 252 -2.94 2.27 15.42
CA ARG A 252 -3.92 3.30 15.02
C ARG A 252 -3.32 4.35 14.09
N SER A 253 -2.13 4.85 14.43
CA SER A 253 -1.40 5.87 13.67
C SER A 253 -0.97 5.41 12.27
N THR A 254 -0.73 4.11 12.06
CA THR A 254 -0.48 3.55 10.71
C THR A 254 -1.73 3.67 9.85
N ALA A 255 -2.89 3.27 10.38
CA ALA A 255 -4.15 3.36 9.68
C ALA A 255 -4.56 4.81 9.40
N GLU A 256 -4.48 5.69 10.40
CA GLU A 256 -4.73 7.13 10.26
C GLU A 256 -3.81 7.79 9.20
N TYR A 257 -2.53 7.40 9.16
CA TYR A 257 -1.59 7.90 8.15
C TYR A 257 -1.96 7.46 6.74
N VAL A 258 -2.18 6.15 6.51
CA VAL A 258 -2.53 5.62 5.18
C VAL A 258 -3.83 6.23 4.66
N LEU A 259 -4.85 6.34 5.52
CA LEU A 259 -6.12 6.94 5.15
C LEU A 259 -5.99 8.46 4.92
N SER A 260 -5.15 9.17 5.68
CA SER A 260 -4.87 10.60 5.41
C SER A 260 -4.12 10.82 4.09
N GLN A 261 -3.21 9.92 3.69
CA GLN A 261 -2.58 9.97 2.38
C GLN A 261 -3.57 9.64 1.24
N ALA A 262 -4.49 8.70 1.46
CA ALA A 262 -5.58 8.44 0.52
C ALA A 262 -6.50 9.66 0.37
N ALA A 263 -6.85 10.34 1.47
CA ALA A 263 -7.61 11.58 1.45
C ALA A 263 -6.86 12.72 0.75
N ASN A 264 -5.52 12.82 0.87
CA ASN A 264 -4.77 13.80 0.08
C ASN A 264 -4.96 13.57 -1.44
N VAL A 265 -4.85 12.32 -1.89
CA VAL A 265 -5.07 11.95 -3.30
C VAL A 265 -6.53 12.23 -3.74
N GLU A 266 -7.48 12.03 -2.84
CA GLU A 266 -8.90 12.31 -3.01
C GLU A 266 -9.18 13.82 -3.20
N ALA A 267 -8.52 14.71 -2.43
CA ALA A 267 -8.56 16.17 -2.64
C ALA A 267 -7.93 16.59 -3.97
N ASP A 268 -6.79 15.98 -4.35
CA ASP A 268 -6.11 16.25 -5.63
C ASP A 268 -6.99 15.87 -6.83
N ILE A 269 -7.69 14.74 -6.76
CA ILE A 269 -8.66 14.29 -7.79
C ILE A 269 -9.83 15.27 -7.95
N LEU A 270 -10.30 15.85 -6.84
CA LEU A 270 -11.40 16.80 -6.81
C LEU A 270 -10.96 18.26 -7.04
N GLU A 271 -9.66 18.50 -7.26
CA GLU A 271 -9.09 19.84 -7.45
C GLU A 271 -9.40 20.79 -6.27
N ASN A 272 -9.55 20.24 -5.06
CA ASN A 272 -10.02 20.90 -3.83
C ASN A 272 -11.47 21.44 -3.86
N ASP A 273 -12.31 21.01 -4.81
CA ASP A 273 -13.76 21.31 -4.88
C ASP A 273 -14.58 20.40 -3.95
N ILE A 274 -14.30 20.51 -2.66
CA ILE A 274 -14.83 19.68 -1.55
C ILE A 274 -15.46 20.56 -0.47
N GLU A 275 -16.58 20.10 0.13
CA GLU A 275 -17.23 20.87 1.18
C GLU A 275 -16.47 20.76 2.53
N GLN A 276 -15.59 21.73 2.77
CA GLN A 276 -14.84 21.91 4.01
C GLN A 276 -15.73 22.39 5.17
N VAL A 277 -15.45 21.88 6.37
CA VAL A 277 -16.08 22.28 7.63
C VAL A 277 -15.11 23.18 8.39
N ASN A 278 -15.45 24.46 8.54
CA ASN A 278 -14.60 25.49 9.17
C ASN A 278 -13.21 25.67 8.52
N GLY A 279 -13.06 25.27 7.24
CA GLY A 279 -11.79 25.29 6.50
C GLY A 279 -11.03 23.96 6.49
N ASP A 280 -11.48 22.96 7.26
CA ASP A 280 -10.89 21.61 7.26
C ASP A 280 -11.80 20.61 6.55
N TRP A 281 -11.20 19.65 5.86
CA TRP A 281 -11.86 18.44 5.39
C TRP A 281 -11.40 17.25 6.23
N ARG A 282 -11.99 17.17 7.42
CA ARG A 282 -11.78 16.07 8.37
C ARG A 282 -12.70 14.91 8.03
N GLN A 283 -12.14 13.72 7.93
CA GLN A 283 -12.88 12.46 7.92
C GLN A 283 -12.59 11.68 9.22
N VAL A 284 -13.53 10.85 9.67
CA VAL A 284 -13.37 10.00 10.87
C VAL A 284 -13.78 8.56 10.57
N VAL A 285 -13.01 7.57 11.03
CA VAL A 285 -13.46 6.16 10.98
C VAL A 285 -14.05 5.77 12.33
N LEU A 286 -15.29 5.31 12.31
CA LEU A 286 -16.06 4.91 13.48
C LEU A 286 -16.48 3.45 13.33
N ARG A 287 -16.57 2.74 14.46
CA ARG A 287 -16.98 1.35 14.49
C ARG A 287 -18.50 1.26 14.47
N ASP A 288 -19.06 0.53 13.53
CA ASP A 288 -20.44 0.06 13.65
C ASP A 288 -20.43 -1.39 14.21
N PRO A 289 -20.98 -1.64 15.41
CA PRO A 289 -21.06 -2.98 15.98
C PRO A 289 -22.11 -3.90 15.32
N ALA A 290 -22.96 -3.38 14.42
CA ALA A 290 -23.98 -4.12 13.69
C ALA A 290 -23.63 -4.34 12.19
N ALA A 291 -22.61 -3.66 11.65
CA ALA A 291 -22.18 -3.82 10.26
C ALA A 291 -21.26 -5.04 10.06
N SER A 292 -21.42 -5.72 8.93
CA SER A 292 -20.54 -6.80 8.45
C SER A 292 -19.41 -6.31 7.53
N GLY A 293 -19.55 -5.11 6.96
CA GLY A 293 -18.57 -4.45 6.10
C GLY A 293 -18.27 -3.02 6.58
N ALA A 294 -17.90 -2.14 5.64
CA ALA A 294 -17.89 -0.70 5.88
C ALA A 294 -19.07 -0.03 5.14
N TYR A 295 -19.32 1.24 5.47
CA TYR A 295 -20.23 2.15 4.77
C TYR A 295 -19.87 3.59 5.11
N SER A 296 -19.98 4.52 4.16
CA SER A 296 -19.76 5.94 4.42
C SER A 296 -21.00 6.68 4.94
N ILE A 297 -20.74 7.82 5.58
CA ILE A 297 -21.70 8.77 6.13
C ILE A 297 -21.35 10.12 5.51
N TRP A 298 -21.38 10.17 4.18
CA TRP A 298 -20.97 11.32 3.35
C TRP A 298 -21.60 12.64 3.81
N TYR A 299 -22.88 12.65 4.19
CA TYR A 299 -23.56 13.86 4.66
C TYR A 299 -23.22 14.29 6.10
N SER A 300 -22.30 13.67 6.84
CA SER A 300 -21.99 14.12 8.21
C SER A 300 -20.92 15.23 8.28
N THR A 301 -20.90 15.94 9.40
CA THR A 301 -19.82 16.87 9.77
C THR A 301 -19.19 16.43 11.11
N PRO A 302 -17.92 15.99 11.15
CA PRO A 302 -17.06 15.60 10.02
C PRO A 302 -17.66 14.45 9.20
N ILE A 303 -17.12 14.17 8.01
CA ILE A 303 -17.51 12.96 7.24
C ILE A 303 -17.10 11.75 8.08
N ALA A 304 -17.97 10.76 8.21
CA ALA A 304 -17.65 9.52 8.93
C ALA A 304 -17.68 8.31 7.99
N VAL A 305 -16.77 7.37 8.21
CA VAL A 305 -16.79 6.02 7.62
C VAL A 305 -17.15 5.06 8.76
N GLY A 306 -18.31 4.42 8.68
CA GLY A 306 -18.65 3.28 9.52
C GLY A 306 -17.88 2.05 9.05
N ALA A 307 -17.24 1.32 9.95
CA ALA A 307 -16.50 0.11 9.64
C ALA A 307 -16.78 -1.02 10.62
N ALA A 308 -16.83 -2.24 10.12
CA ALA A 308 -16.95 -3.45 10.93
C ALA A 308 -15.73 -3.65 11.85
N ALA A 309 -15.95 -4.35 12.96
CA ALA A 309 -14.92 -4.71 13.94
C ALA A 309 -13.66 -5.35 13.33
N SER A 310 -13.83 -6.14 12.26
CA SER A 310 -12.76 -6.89 11.58
C SER A 310 -11.79 -6.03 10.79
N PHE A 311 -12.14 -4.80 10.38
CA PHE A 311 -11.37 -4.02 9.41
C PHE A 311 -9.98 -3.59 9.88
N PHE A 312 -9.76 -3.55 11.20
CA PHE A 312 -8.46 -3.29 11.84
C PHE A 312 -7.90 -4.53 12.59
N GLN A 313 -8.66 -5.63 12.65
CA GLN A 313 -8.25 -6.86 13.34
C GLN A 313 -7.57 -7.83 12.36
N GLY A 314 -6.25 -7.73 12.25
CA GLY A 314 -5.44 -8.57 11.35
C GLY A 314 -4.93 -7.77 10.16
N THR A 315 -5.06 -8.30 8.94
CA THR A 315 -4.69 -7.59 7.72
C THR A 315 -5.75 -6.54 7.37
N PRO A 316 -5.40 -5.26 7.17
CA PRO A 316 -6.41 -4.21 7.03
C PRO A 316 -7.22 -4.31 5.73
N GLY A 317 -8.50 -3.95 5.83
CA GLY A 317 -9.43 -3.84 4.70
C GLY A 317 -9.18 -2.60 3.82
N TYR A 318 -7.92 -2.27 3.49
CA TYR A 318 -7.56 -1.02 2.79
C TYR A 318 -8.39 -0.77 1.52
N SER A 319 -8.60 -1.79 0.70
CA SER A 319 -9.42 -1.68 -0.52
C SER A 319 -10.84 -1.21 -0.22
N SER A 320 -11.50 -1.78 0.80
CA SER A 320 -12.85 -1.38 1.20
C SER A 320 -12.87 -0.02 1.92
N LEU A 321 -11.84 0.32 2.71
CA LEU A 321 -11.74 1.67 3.29
C LEU A 321 -11.56 2.75 2.22
N PHE A 322 -10.77 2.49 1.18
CA PHE A 322 -10.63 3.38 0.04
C PHE A 322 -11.92 3.45 -0.79
N HIS A 323 -12.66 2.35 -0.94
CA HIS A 323 -14.00 2.34 -1.54
C HIS A 323 -14.91 3.35 -0.86
N GLU A 324 -15.04 3.25 0.47
CA GLU A 324 -15.94 4.12 1.24
C GLU A 324 -15.60 5.60 1.13
N MET A 325 -14.31 5.93 1.17
CA MET A 325 -13.84 7.31 0.93
C MET A 325 -14.21 7.77 -0.50
N GLY A 326 -14.16 6.86 -1.46
CA GLY A 326 -14.53 7.11 -2.85
C GLY A 326 -15.95 7.65 -3.08
N HIS A 327 -16.92 7.35 -2.19
CA HIS A 327 -18.26 7.94 -2.26
C HIS A 327 -18.29 9.46 -2.03
N ASN A 328 -17.24 10.05 -1.45
CA ASN A 328 -17.14 11.51 -1.34
C ASN A 328 -17.03 12.20 -2.71
N LEU A 329 -16.41 11.55 -3.70
CA LEU A 329 -16.28 12.11 -5.05
C LEU A 329 -17.66 12.30 -5.71
N SER A 330 -18.59 11.37 -5.48
CA SER A 330 -19.94 11.35 -6.05
C SER A 330 -20.98 12.11 -5.22
N LEU A 331 -20.80 12.20 -3.89
CA LEU A 331 -21.83 12.70 -2.95
C LEU A 331 -21.42 13.98 -2.20
N ASN A 332 -20.13 14.31 -2.12
CA ASN A 332 -19.59 15.50 -1.43
C ASN A 332 -18.90 16.51 -2.35
N ALA A 333 -18.92 16.28 -3.67
CA ALA A 333 -18.40 17.21 -4.68
C ALA A 333 -19.37 17.33 -5.88
N PRO A 334 -19.51 18.52 -6.51
CA PRO A 334 -18.82 19.77 -6.19
C PRO A 334 -19.41 20.42 -4.92
N ALA A 335 -18.61 21.21 -4.20
CA ALA A 335 -19.02 21.82 -2.93
C ALA A 335 -20.25 22.75 -3.08
N SER A 336 -20.48 23.27 -4.30
CA SER A 336 -21.61 24.14 -4.66
C SER A 336 -22.93 23.42 -4.91
N PHE A 337 -22.92 22.09 -5.11
CA PHE A 337 -24.12 21.31 -5.38
C PHE A 337 -24.05 19.95 -4.67
N ARG A 338 -24.49 19.92 -3.41
CA ARG A 338 -24.71 18.67 -2.66
C ARG A 338 -25.66 17.76 -3.44
N TYR A 339 -25.11 16.78 -4.16
CA TYR A 339 -25.92 15.73 -4.73
C TYR A 339 -26.56 14.91 -3.61
N GLY A 340 -27.81 14.51 -3.81
CA GLY A 340 -28.64 14.09 -2.69
C GLY A 340 -30.11 13.99 -3.04
N GLY A 341 -30.43 13.15 -4.04
CA GLY A 341 -31.77 12.60 -4.25
C GLY A 341 -32.18 11.63 -3.14
N ARG A 342 -31.92 12.03 -1.88
CA ARG A 342 -31.86 11.30 -0.61
C ARG A 342 -30.99 10.04 -0.57
N ILE A 343 -30.24 9.98 0.53
CA ILE A 343 -29.39 8.89 1.02
C ILE A 343 -28.26 8.50 0.03
N ASP A 344 -28.04 7.31 -0.52
CA ASP A 344 -28.80 6.07 -0.81
C ASP A 344 -30.14 6.25 -1.56
N GLY A 345 -30.03 6.33 -2.89
CA GLY A 345 -31.16 6.28 -3.81
C GLY A 345 -30.86 5.34 -4.98
N ASN A 346 -31.87 4.60 -5.41
CA ASN A 346 -31.80 3.51 -6.40
C ASN A 346 -31.13 3.87 -7.73
N ALA A 347 -31.22 5.13 -8.15
CA ALA A 347 -30.56 5.66 -9.35
C ALA A 347 -29.09 6.06 -9.12
N ASN A 348 -28.71 6.33 -7.87
CA ASN A 348 -27.41 6.86 -7.48
C ASN A 348 -26.34 5.77 -7.44
N ALA A 349 -26.73 4.51 -7.24
CA ALA A 349 -25.85 3.34 -7.15
C ALA A 349 -24.80 3.34 -8.27
N ILE A 350 -25.19 3.45 -9.56
CA ILE A 350 -24.20 3.50 -10.66
C ILE A 350 -23.12 4.56 -10.45
N PHE A 351 -23.51 5.76 -10.04
CA PHE A 351 -22.57 6.88 -9.94
C PHE A 351 -21.74 6.80 -8.66
N SER A 352 -22.32 6.36 -7.55
CA SER A 352 -21.59 6.21 -6.30
C SER A 352 -20.64 5.01 -6.33
N GLU A 353 -21.15 3.84 -6.71
CA GLU A 353 -20.39 2.59 -6.70
C GLU A 353 -19.29 2.58 -7.75
N ALA A 354 -19.59 3.01 -8.99
CA ALA A 354 -18.56 3.03 -10.03
C ALA A 354 -17.45 4.04 -9.68
N VAL A 355 -17.79 5.25 -9.21
CA VAL A 355 -16.78 6.24 -8.82
C VAL A 355 -16.00 5.79 -7.59
N ALA A 356 -16.63 5.10 -6.62
CA ALA A 356 -15.96 4.54 -5.46
C ALA A 356 -14.96 3.43 -5.84
N GLN A 357 -15.36 2.47 -6.67
CA GLN A 357 -14.47 1.44 -7.24
C GLN A 357 -13.33 2.09 -8.06
N MET A 358 -13.65 3.10 -8.88
CA MET A 358 -12.64 3.83 -9.68
C MET A 358 -11.63 4.56 -8.79
N PHE A 359 -12.07 5.24 -7.73
CA PHE A 359 -11.19 5.89 -6.76
C PHE A 359 -10.34 4.88 -6.01
N GLN A 360 -10.96 3.85 -5.42
CA GLN A 360 -10.30 2.76 -4.71
C GLN A 360 -9.10 2.18 -5.50
N HIS A 361 -9.34 1.82 -6.76
CA HIS A 361 -8.28 1.27 -7.61
C HIS A 361 -7.25 2.33 -8.01
N SER A 362 -7.66 3.58 -8.18
CA SER A 362 -6.75 4.69 -8.51
C SER A 362 -5.83 5.09 -7.36
N VAL A 363 -6.35 5.16 -6.13
CA VAL A 363 -5.56 5.52 -4.94
C VAL A 363 -4.65 4.38 -4.51
N ALA A 364 -5.10 3.12 -4.63
CA ALA A 364 -4.23 1.97 -4.43
C ALA A 364 -3.06 1.94 -5.45
N TYR A 365 -3.33 2.22 -6.74
CA TYR A 365 -2.29 2.33 -7.76
C TYR A 365 -1.29 3.45 -7.44
N GLU A 366 -1.78 4.65 -7.11
CA GLU A 366 -0.95 5.82 -6.81
C GLU A 366 -0.10 5.63 -5.54
N LEU A 367 -0.69 5.18 -4.43
CA LEU A 367 0.02 4.97 -3.17
C LEU A 367 1.06 3.83 -3.27
N VAL A 368 0.76 2.75 -4.01
CA VAL A 368 1.70 1.63 -4.16
C VAL A 368 2.83 1.97 -5.12
N ASN A 369 2.53 2.50 -6.31
CA ASN A 369 3.54 2.75 -7.34
C ASN A 369 4.42 3.98 -7.04
N ASN A 370 3.98 4.84 -6.10
CA ASN A 370 4.76 5.97 -5.61
C ASN A 370 5.05 5.86 -4.10
N ALA A 371 5.15 4.64 -3.52
CA ALA A 371 5.29 4.43 -2.07
C ALA A 371 6.31 5.35 -1.36
N SER A 372 7.45 5.65 -2.00
CA SER A 372 8.48 6.56 -1.49
C SER A 372 8.04 8.04 -1.39
N LYS A 373 7.22 8.54 -2.34
CA LYS A 373 6.57 9.87 -2.28
C LYS A 373 5.65 9.99 -1.05
N TYR A 374 5.05 8.88 -0.66
CA TYR A 374 4.12 8.78 0.47
C TYR A 374 4.77 8.29 1.77
N GLY A 375 6.09 8.05 1.80
CA GLY A 375 6.81 7.60 3.00
C GLY A 375 6.48 6.18 3.46
N LEU A 376 5.90 5.36 2.57
CA LEU A 376 5.35 4.05 2.90
C LEU A 376 6.41 2.96 2.80
N PRO A 377 6.59 2.11 3.83
CA PRO A 377 7.51 0.98 3.79
C PRO A 377 6.94 -0.17 2.94
N SER A 378 7.82 -1.11 2.54
CA SER A 378 7.49 -2.16 1.58
C SER A 378 6.46 -3.18 2.10
N ASP A 379 6.51 -3.54 3.38
CA ASP A 379 5.52 -4.39 4.03
C ASP A 379 4.09 -3.82 3.93
N LEU A 380 3.91 -2.56 4.31
CA LEU A 380 2.63 -1.84 4.23
C LEU A 380 2.15 -1.64 2.79
N THR A 381 3.10 -1.35 1.89
CA THR A 381 2.85 -1.19 0.45
C THR A 381 2.33 -2.50 -0.18
N LEU A 382 2.87 -3.65 0.22
CA LEU A 382 2.42 -4.96 -0.25
C LEU A 382 1.04 -5.33 0.30
N GLU A 383 0.73 -5.01 1.57
CA GLU A 383 -0.62 -5.23 2.13
C GLU A 383 -1.69 -4.46 1.35
N MET A 384 -1.46 -3.18 1.03
CA MET A 384 -2.36 -2.41 0.16
C MET A 384 -2.46 -3.01 -1.24
N ALA A 385 -1.34 -3.40 -1.86
CA ALA A 385 -1.32 -4.00 -3.18
C ALA A 385 -2.11 -5.31 -3.23
N ASN A 386 -1.98 -6.17 -2.23
CA ASN A 386 -2.72 -7.43 -2.14
C ASN A 386 -4.21 -7.21 -1.87
N SER A 387 -4.56 -6.25 -0.99
CA SER A 387 -5.95 -5.82 -0.77
C SER A 387 -6.59 -5.37 -2.10
N ALA A 388 -5.88 -4.56 -2.87
CA ALA A 388 -6.32 -4.05 -4.16
C ALA A 388 -6.44 -5.12 -5.26
N ARG A 389 -5.50 -6.08 -5.33
CA ARG A 389 -5.55 -7.22 -6.26
C ARG A 389 -6.75 -8.12 -5.98
N VAL A 390 -7.09 -8.35 -4.71
CA VAL A 390 -8.27 -9.13 -4.31
C VAL A 390 -9.55 -8.44 -4.79
N SER A 391 -9.69 -7.13 -4.61
CA SER A 391 -10.88 -6.42 -5.12
C SER A 391 -10.94 -6.39 -6.65
N ALA A 392 -9.80 -6.28 -7.35
CA ALA A 392 -9.78 -6.33 -8.82
C ALA A 392 -10.27 -7.68 -9.36
N GLN A 393 -10.04 -8.79 -8.62
CA GLN A 393 -10.60 -10.10 -8.93
C GLN A 393 -12.12 -10.14 -8.71
N VAL A 394 -12.67 -9.42 -7.71
CA VAL A 394 -14.13 -9.29 -7.50
C VAL A 394 -14.78 -8.49 -8.63
N VAL A 395 -14.24 -7.30 -8.96
CA VAL A 395 -14.71 -6.45 -10.08
C VAL A 395 -14.74 -7.25 -11.40
N ARG A 396 -13.71 -8.07 -11.64
CA ARG A 396 -13.70 -9.00 -12.77
C ARG A 396 -14.78 -10.09 -12.66
N GLY A 397 -14.91 -10.78 -11.53
CA GLY A 397 -15.88 -11.86 -11.36
C GLY A 397 -17.33 -11.40 -11.57
N LEU A 398 -17.66 -10.19 -11.11
CA LEU A 398 -18.98 -9.58 -11.30
C LEU A 398 -19.20 -9.15 -12.77
N TYR A 399 -18.17 -8.65 -13.45
CA TYR A 399 -18.23 -8.42 -14.91
C TYR A 399 -18.36 -9.72 -15.71
N ASP A 400 -17.57 -10.76 -15.40
CA ASP A 400 -17.63 -12.04 -16.11
C ASP A 400 -19.01 -12.70 -15.92
N THR A 401 -19.65 -12.48 -14.75
CA THR A 401 -21.05 -12.83 -14.48
C THR A 401 -22.03 -11.99 -15.31
N TYR A 402 -21.88 -10.66 -15.36
CA TYR A 402 -22.69 -9.76 -16.20
C TYR A 402 -22.65 -10.14 -17.68
N ILE A 403 -21.46 -10.45 -18.22
CA ILE A 403 -21.31 -10.96 -19.59
C ILE A 403 -22.00 -12.33 -19.75
N GLY A 404 -21.80 -13.26 -18.82
CA GLY A 404 -22.41 -14.59 -18.85
C GLY A 404 -23.93 -14.59 -18.78
N GLN A 405 -24.53 -13.60 -18.12
CA GLN A 405 -25.97 -13.37 -18.05
C GLN A 405 -26.54 -12.61 -19.27
N GLY A 406 -25.71 -12.29 -20.27
CA GLY A 406 -26.15 -11.62 -21.50
C GLY A 406 -26.16 -10.09 -21.44
N LYS A 407 -25.39 -9.49 -20.51
CA LYS A 407 -25.29 -8.04 -20.23
C LYS A 407 -26.63 -7.44 -19.76
N PRO A 408 -27.16 -7.84 -18.59
CA PRO A 408 -28.37 -7.30 -18.00
C PRO A 408 -28.12 -5.87 -17.47
N PHE A 409 -28.28 -4.88 -18.36
CA PHE A 409 -28.10 -3.47 -18.05
C PHE A 409 -29.30 -2.88 -17.27
N ALA A 410 -29.03 -2.15 -16.19
CA ALA A 410 -30.04 -1.42 -15.41
C ALA A 410 -29.45 -0.19 -14.72
N THR A 411 -30.16 0.95 -14.71
CA THR A 411 -29.78 2.18 -13.97
C THR A 411 -30.63 2.46 -12.72
N TRP A 412 -31.28 1.43 -12.20
CA TRP A 412 -32.17 1.52 -11.06
C TRP A 412 -32.21 0.18 -10.31
N ASN A 413 -31.77 0.18 -9.06
CA ASN A 413 -31.94 -0.93 -8.12
C ASN A 413 -33.40 -0.92 -7.65
N ASP A 414 -34.19 -1.96 -7.93
CA ASP A 414 -35.62 -1.96 -7.63
C ASP A 414 -35.90 -2.44 -6.20
N PRO A 415 -36.44 -1.58 -5.31
CA PRO A 415 -36.61 -1.89 -3.89
C PRO A 415 -37.77 -2.86 -3.62
N SER A 416 -38.42 -3.37 -4.67
CA SER A 416 -39.37 -4.48 -4.59
C SER A 416 -38.73 -5.86 -4.85
N THR A 417 -37.47 -5.91 -5.30
CA THR A 417 -36.71 -7.16 -5.45
C THR A 417 -35.77 -7.39 -4.26
N THR A 418 -34.96 -8.44 -4.33
CA THR A 418 -34.00 -8.82 -3.27
C THR A 418 -32.56 -8.93 -3.81
N VAL A 419 -32.29 -8.29 -4.94
CA VAL A 419 -31.00 -8.32 -5.67
C VAL A 419 -30.73 -6.93 -6.24
N ASP A 420 -29.47 -6.48 -6.22
CA ASP A 420 -29.13 -5.20 -6.85
C ASP A 420 -28.97 -5.39 -8.37
N GLU A 421 -29.96 -4.97 -9.17
CA GLU A 421 -29.86 -5.08 -10.63
C GLU A 421 -28.76 -4.17 -11.22
N THR A 422 -28.29 -3.18 -10.47
CA THR A 422 -27.23 -2.25 -10.91
C THR A 422 -25.82 -2.78 -10.66
N GLU A 423 -25.62 -3.82 -9.83
CA GLU A 423 -24.30 -4.37 -9.49
C GLU A 423 -23.46 -4.69 -10.73
N GLY A 424 -23.98 -5.53 -11.62
CA GLY A 424 -23.30 -5.88 -12.87
C GLY A 424 -23.06 -4.66 -13.79
N THR A 425 -23.90 -3.63 -13.68
CA THR A 425 -23.75 -2.38 -14.45
C THR A 425 -22.62 -1.51 -13.88
N PHE A 426 -22.57 -1.24 -12.58
CA PHE A 426 -21.52 -0.41 -11.99
C PHE A 426 -20.16 -1.09 -11.94
N MET A 427 -20.11 -2.40 -11.71
CA MET A 427 -18.89 -3.20 -11.84
C MET A 427 -18.37 -3.22 -13.28
N THR A 428 -19.26 -3.19 -14.28
CA THR A 428 -18.85 -3.03 -15.69
C THR A 428 -18.24 -1.65 -15.96
N VAL A 429 -18.84 -0.57 -15.45
CA VAL A 429 -18.29 0.80 -15.57
C VAL A 429 -16.90 0.88 -14.93
N ALA A 430 -16.77 0.40 -13.69
CA ALA A 430 -15.49 0.36 -12.97
C ALA A 430 -14.43 -0.45 -13.71
N ARG A 431 -14.79 -1.64 -14.24
CA ARG A 431 -13.86 -2.49 -14.99
C ARG A 431 -13.38 -1.83 -16.28
N GLN A 432 -14.25 -1.17 -17.06
CA GLN A 432 -13.77 -0.46 -18.27
C GLN A 432 -12.84 0.69 -17.91
N PHE A 433 -13.14 1.46 -16.85
CA PHE A 433 -12.19 2.47 -16.35
C PHE A 433 -10.83 1.85 -16.01
N MET A 434 -10.80 0.73 -15.27
CA MET A 434 -9.54 0.05 -14.94
C MET A 434 -8.81 -0.43 -16.20
N ILE A 435 -9.52 -0.91 -17.23
CA ILE A 435 -8.92 -1.35 -18.50
C ILE A 435 -8.23 -0.20 -19.22
N HIS A 436 -8.91 0.94 -19.41
CA HIS A 436 -8.32 2.10 -20.08
C HIS A 436 -7.21 2.75 -19.24
N ALA A 437 -7.34 2.75 -17.90
CA ALA A 437 -6.30 3.25 -16.99
C ALA A 437 -5.03 2.38 -17.00
N GLU A 438 -5.17 1.06 -17.05
CA GLU A 438 -4.03 0.13 -17.12
C GLU A 438 -3.35 0.17 -18.50
N GLN A 439 -4.12 0.32 -19.59
CA GLN A 439 -3.57 0.56 -20.93
C GLN A 439 -2.80 1.90 -21.01
N ALA A 440 -3.28 2.94 -20.34
CA ALA A 440 -2.61 4.24 -20.25
C ALA A 440 -1.48 4.29 -19.20
N LYS A 441 -1.36 3.26 -18.34
CA LYS A 441 -0.54 3.24 -17.11
C LYS A 441 -0.75 4.50 -16.26
N ALA A 442 -2.00 4.95 -16.16
CA ALA A 442 -2.38 6.22 -15.52
C ALA A 442 -3.81 6.16 -14.98
N TYR A 443 -3.96 6.23 -13.66
CA TYR A 443 -5.25 6.14 -12.96
C TYR A 443 -5.79 7.50 -12.50
N ILE A 444 -4.99 8.25 -11.73
CA ILE A 444 -5.37 9.55 -11.17
C ILE A 444 -5.78 10.55 -12.27
N GLY A 445 -4.93 10.73 -13.28
CA GLY A 445 -5.14 11.73 -14.34
C GLY A 445 -6.46 11.59 -15.11
N PRO A 446 -6.85 10.37 -15.56
CA PRO A 446 -8.18 10.12 -16.10
C PRO A 446 -9.30 10.33 -15.09
N LEU A 447 -9.17 9.85 -13.85
CA LEU A 447 -10.21 10.02 -12.82
C LEU A 447 -10.48 11.50 -12.49
N THR A 448 -9.45 12.34 -12.32
CA THR A 448 -9.59 13.80 -12.16
C THR A 448 -10.43 14.42 -13.29
N ARG A 449 -10.22 13.98 -14.54
CA ARG A 449 -10.98 14.47 -15.71
C ARG A 449 -12.42 13.96 -15.73
N THR A 450 -12.64 12.67 -15.44
CA THR A 450 -13.99 12.11 -15.25
C THR A 450 -14.75 12.92 -14.19
N MET A 451 -14.12 13.17 -13.04
CA MET A 451 -14.72 13.95 -11.96
C MET A 451 -14.97 15.41 -12.34
N ARG A 452 -14.13 16.03 -13.18
CA ARG A 452 -14.41 17.38 -13.69
C ARG A 452 -15.68 17.43 -14.53
N LEU A 453 -16.02 16.37 -15.28
CA LEU A 453 -17.30 16.29 -15.99
C LEU A 453 -18.48 16.03 -15.06
N LEU A 454 -18.33 15.09 -14.11
CA LEU A 454 -19.37 14.81 -13.12
C LEU A 454 -19.67 16.03 -12.24
N ARG A 455 -18.69 16.91 -12.00
CA ARG A 455 -18.88 18.19 -11.27
C ARG A 455 -19.56 19.31 -12.09
N THR A 456 -19.84 19.13 -13.38
CA THR A 456 -20.72 20.06 -14.13
C THR A 456 -22.22 19.85 -13.84
N PHE A 457 -22.54 18.84 -13.03
CA PHE A 457 -23.91 18.45 -12.69
C PHE A 457 -24.64 19.56 -11.90
N ASN A 458 -25.78 19.97 -12.43
CA ASN A 458 -26.54 21.15 -11.99
C ASN A 458 -28.04 20.82 -11.94
N PRO A 459 -28.91 21.70 -11.39
CA PRO A 459 -30.34 21.42 -11.23
C PRO A 459 -31.07 20.96 -12.51
N THR A 460 -30.67 21.44 -13.68
CA THR A 460 -31.25 21.04 -14.98
C THR A 460 -30.82 19.62 -15.37
N LEU A 461 -29.58 19.22 -15.06
CA LEU A 461 -29.10 17.84 -15.27
C LEU A 461 -29.67 16.89 -14.21
N ALA A 462 -29.83 17.35 -12.96
CA ALA A 462 -30.52 16.61 -11.90
C ALA A 462 -31.97 16.26 -12.26
N ALA A 463 -32.69 17.20 -12.90
CA ALA A 463 -34.04 16.96 -13.40
C ALA A 463 -34.10 15.91 -14.53
N LYS A 464 -33.06 15.80 -15.37
CA LYS A 464 -32.94 14.75 -16.41
C LYS A 464 -32.55 13.39 -15.83
N TYR A 465 -31.68 13.38 -14.82
CA TYR A 465 -31.27 12.18 -14.08
C TYR A 465 -32.43 11.58 -13.27
N ALA A 466 -33.35 12.44 -12.80
CA ALA A 466 -34.58 12.09 -12.10
C ALA A 466 -34.38 11.00 -11.02
N PRO A 467 -33.57 11.26 -9.97
CA PRO A 467 -33.08 10.22 -9.05
C PRO A 467 -34.16 9.51 -8.21
N GLY A 468 -35.39 10.04 -8.18
CA GLY A 468 -36.53 9.41 -7.51
C GLY A 468 -37.42 8.53 -8.40
N THR A 469 -37.07 8.28 -9.67
CA THR A 469 -37.92 7.52 -10.60
C THR A 469 -37.14 6.59 -11.53
N ASN A 470 -37.63 5.37 -11.74
CA ASN A 470 -37.23 4.52 -12.86
C ASN A 470 -37.99 4.94 -14.12
N SER A 471 -37.30 5.41 -15.17
CA SER A 471 -37.91 5.72 -16.47
C SER A 471 -36.89 5.69 -17.60
N ALA A 472 -37.29 5.27 -18.80
CA ALA A 472 -36.39 5.09 -19.94
C ALA A 472 -35.62 6.37 -20.34
N ALA A 473 -36.21 7.56 -20.15
CA ALA A 473 -35.54 8.83 -20.42
C ALA A 473 -34.43 9.14 -19.40
N ALA A 474 -34.68 8.84 -18.12
CA ALA A 474 -33.69 8.99 -17.06
C ALA A 474 -32.58 7.93 -17.15
N ASP A 475 -32.94 6.70 -17.54
CA ASP A 475 -32.03 5.58 -17.73
C ASP A 475 -31.00 5.85 -18.83
N VAL A 476 -31.46 6.23 -20.03
CA VAL A 476 -30.59 6.68 -21.13
C VAL A 476 -29.75 7.89 -20.72
N PHE A 477 -30.30 8.83 -19.93
CA PHE A 477 -29.53 10.00 -19.47
C PHE A 477 -28.39 9.62 -18.50
N ARG A 478 -28.66 8.78 -17.48
CA ARG A 478 -27.66 8.30 -16.50
C ARG A 478 -26.52 7.58 -17.22
N SER A 479 -26.87 6.64 -18.09
CA SER A 479 -25.95 5.94 -18.98
C SER A 479 -25.10 6.91 -19.81
N THR A 480 -25.74 7.81 -20.55
CA THR A 480 -25.07 8.78 -21.41
C THR A 480 -24.11 9.69 -20.65
N LEU A 481 -24.48 10.12 -19.43
CA LEU A 481 -23.64 10.96 -18.57
C LEU A 481 -22.40 10.22 -18.07
N MET A 482 -22.52 8.96 -17.62
CA MET A 482 -21.37 8.17 -17.18
C MET A 482 -20.40 7.90 -18.34
N VAL A 483 -20.94 7.53 -19.51
CA VAL A 483 -20.11 7.27 -20.71
C VAL A 483 -19.47 8.55 -21.24
N ALA A 484 -20.13 9.71 -21.16
CA ALA A 484 -19.51 11.01 -21.46
C ALA A 484 -18.38 11.35 -20.47
N ALA A 485 -18.58 11.10 -19.17
CA ALA A 485 -17.58 11.34 -18.14
C ALA A 485 -16.32 10.49 -18.36
N LEU A 486 -16.46 9.18 -18.58
CA LEU A 486 -15.34 8.29 -18.90
C LEU A 486 -14.66 8.68 -20.23
N SER A 487 -15.45 9.05 -21.24
CA SER A 487 -14.91 9.47 -22.54
C SER A 487 -14.03 10.72 -22.41
N TYR A 488 -14.47 11.73 -21.64
CA TYR A 488 -13.67 12.92 -21.33
C TYR A 488 -12.47 12.57 -20.42
N GLY A 489 -12.66 11.64 -19.49
CA GLY A 489 -11.63 11.03 -18.65
C GLY A 489 -10.44 10.52 -19.46
N PHE A 490 -10.68 9.65 -20.44
CA PHE A 490 -9.63 9.06 -21.29
C PHE A 490 -9.31 9.87 -22.56
N LYS A 491 -10.08 10.94 -22.86
CA LYS A 491 -10.01 11.72 -24.11
C LYS A 491 -10.27 10.87 -25.36
N GLN A 492 -11.19 9.91 -25.24
CA GLN A 492 -11.53 8.91 -26.25
C GLN A 492 -13.05 8.76 -26.31
N ASP A 493 -13.61 8.56 -27.50
CA ASP A 493 -15.05 8.31 -27.65
C ASP A 493 -15.37 6.84 -27.32
N LEU A 494 -15.92 6.60 -26.12
CA LEU A 494 -16.25 5.26 -25.64
C LEU A 494 -17.68 4.81 -25.99
N ARG A 495 -18.44 5.59 -26.76
CA ARG A 495 -19.86 5.26 -27.06
C ARG A 495 -20.04 3.92 -27.76
N ALA A 496 -19.14 3.56 -28.67
CA ALA A 496 -19.22 2.29 -29.41
C ALA A 496 -18.97 1.08 -28.50
N GLU A 497 -18.04 1.20 -27.56
CA GLU A 497 -17.70 0.19 -26.56
C GLU A 497 -18.85 -0.05 -25.59
N PHE A 498 -19.40 1.02 -25.01
CA PHE A 498 -20.52 0.91 -24.07
C PHE A 498 -21.84 0.50 -24.75
N ARG A 499 -22.09 0.89 -26.01
CA ARG A 499 -23.19 0.33 -26.81
C ARG A 499 -23.06 -1.18 -27.00
N ALA A 500 -21.84 -1.69 -27.20
CA ALA A 500 -21.59 -3.14 -27.25
C ALA A 500 -21.73 -3.83 -25.88
N LEU A 501 -21.88 -3.08 -24.79
CA LEU A 501 -22.18 -3.53 -23.43
C LEU A 501 -23.66 -3.28 -23.03
N ASN A 502 -24.55 -3.02 -23.99
CA ASN A 502 -25.99 -2.73 -23.82
C ASN A 502 -26.33 -1.37 -23.16
N PHE A 503 -25.38 -0.45 -22.98
CA PHE A 503 -25.66 0.88 -22.41
C PHE A 503 -26.44 1.75 -23.41
N GLY A 504 -27.61 2.24 -23.00
CA GLY A 504 -28.43 3.16 -23.80
C GLY A 504 -27.80 4.55 -23.86
N ILE A 505 -27.39 5.02 -25.04
CA ILE A 505 -26.63 6.28 -25.21
C ILE A 505 -27.31 7.18 -26.23
N ASP A 506 -27.64 8.42 -25.82
CA ASP A 506 -28.11 9.50 -26.71
C ASP A 506 -26.93 10.36 -27.19
N ASP A 507 -26.72 10.41 -28.52
CA ASP A 507 -25.59 11.11 -29.11
C ASP A 507 -25.67 12.64 -28.98
N ALA A 508 -26.88 13.20 -28.92
CA ALA A 508 -27.07 14.64 -28.76
C ALA A 508 -26.71 15.10 -27.33
N THR A 509 -27.21 14.38 -26.31
CA THR A 509 -26.86 14.61 -24.91
C THR A 509 -25.39 14.33 -24.66
N PHE A 510 -24.81 13.25 -25.21
CA PHE A 510 -23.38 12.97 -25.12
C PHE A 510 -22.54 14.14 -25.65
N THR A 511 -22.85 14.61 -26.86
CA THR A 511 -22.12 15.72 -27.51
C THR A 511 -22.28 17.03 -26.72
N THR A 512 -23.42 17.23 -26.06
CA THR A 512 -23.67 18.40 -25.20
C THR A 512 -22.87 18.34 -23.90
N LEU A 513 -22.78 17.16 -23.27
CA LEU A 513 -22.04 16.95 -22.03
C LEU A 513 -20.52 16.93 -22.24
N TYR A 514 -20.03 16.27 -23.28
CA TYR A 514 -18.60 16.20 -23.58
C TYR A 514 -18.00 17.59 -23.87
N ASN A 515 -18.77 18.47 -24.51
CA ASN A 515 -18.38 19.85 -24.82
C ASN A 515 -18.80 20.87 -23.74
N SER A 516 -19.27 20.45 -22.56
CA SER A 516 -19.68 21.36 -21.48
C SER A 516 -18.50 21.92 -20.66
N ILE A 517 -17.31 21.37 -20.85
CA ILE A 517 -16.06 21.74 -20.18
C ILE A 517 -15.07 22.31 -21.21
N PRO A 518 -14.37 23.42 -20.91
CA PRO A 518 -13.28 23.92 -21.75
C PRO A 518 -12.01 23.05 -21.71
#